data_AF-A0A8T5FHI4-F1
#
_entry.id   AF-A0A8T5FHI4-F1
#
_cell.length_a   1.000
_cell.length_b   1.000
_cell.length_c   1.000
_cell.angle_alpha   90.00
_cell.angle_beta   90.00
_cell.angle_gamma   90.00
#
_symmetry.space_group_name_H-M   'P 1'
#
loop_
_entity.id
_entity.type
_entity.pdbx_description
1 polymer ?
#
loop_
_entity_poly.entity_id
_entity_poly.type
_entity_poly.pdbx_seq_one_letter_code
_entity_poly.pdbx_strand_id
1 'polypeptide(L)'
;MKIINQIINIYLCEIKKIYDGFEDNTIINIILFEMANFNYKEKNFYFHLINSNDKYKEIKNQLILFNDKTKIMSHIYKEENGQLFEDLIKNKFSKQLIKKIKDHLRHIYFMFQTKHYNKINTLFETFKNELINNQEIKLNNLLSVHSSTYERKNFYEEFYNKINEFVNLNECESIMDLGCGFNPFSYTYFNLNNKKLYLNELNTNDLNILKRLSQVYKLKFNTNTKIIEKNIFEIEKFEKVDICFLLKILQTLEYTKRNFTKKLIENINAKYLIVSFSTQSLSGRKIYSNREWFEKIINKYKYETFEIFNEIIYIITK
;
A
#
# COMPACT_ATOMS: atom_id res chain seq x y z
N MET A 1 -2.17 -25.82 19.46
CA MET A 1 -3.24 -24.79 19.42
C MET A 1 -2.93 -23.55 20.27
N LYS A 2 -2.67 -23.67 21.60
CA LYS A 2 -2.49 -22.50 22.49
C LYS A 2 -1.26 -21.63 22.17
N ILE A 3 -0.09 -22.21 21.93
CA ILE A 3 1.17 -21.47 21.79
C ILE A 3 1.20 -20.60 20.53
N ILE A 4 0.77 -21.12 19.37
CA ILE A 4 0.75 -20.34 18.11
C ILE A 4 -0.26 -19.20 18.17
N ASN A 5 -1.47 -19.48 18.68
CA ASN A 5 -2.47 -18.44 18.88
C ASN A 5 -2.00 -17.42 19.92
N GLN A 6 -1.31 -17.84 20.98
CA GLN A 6 -0.69 -16.92 21.94
C GLN A 6 0.40 -16.07 21.27
N ILE A 7 1.24 -16.64 20.42
CA ILE A 7 2.30 -15.93 19.70
C ILE A 7 1.70 -14.93 18.70
N ILE A 8 0.74 -15.37 17.87
CA ILE A 8 0.00 -14.50 16.95
C ILE A 8 -0.74 -13.42 17.72
N ASN A 9 -1.39 -13.74 18.85
CA ASN A 9 -2.08 -12.74 19.67
C ASN A 9 -1.12 -11.77 20.36
N ILE A 10 0.06 -12.23 20.83
CA ILE A 10 1.10 -11.35 21.39
C ILE A 10 1.59 -10.39 20.31
N TYR A 11 1.86 -10.89 19.09
CA TYR A 11 2.28 -10.03 17.99
C TYR A 11 1.15 -9.12 17.50
N LEU A 12 -0.08 -9.61 17.37
CA LEU A 12 -1.25 -8.80 17.05
C LEU A 12 -1.46 -7.70 18.08
N CYS A 13 -1.35 -8.00 19.38
CA CYS A 13 -1.44 -7.01 20.44
C CYS A 13 -0.30 -5.98 20.38
N GLU A 14 0.96 -6.41 20.18
CA GLU A 14 2.11 -5.51 20.07
C GLU A 14 2.07 -4.67 18.78
N ILE A 15 1.56 -5.23 17.68
CA ILE A 15 1.36 -4.52 16.41
C ILE A 15 0.18 -3.55 16.56
N LYS A 16 -0.96 -3.95 17.11
CA LYS A 16 -2.12 -3.07 17.36
C LYS A 16 -1.80 -1.89 18.29
N LYS A 17 -0.98 -2.10 19.33
CA LYS A 17 -0.48 -1.00 20.19
C LYS A 17 0.27 0.09 19.42
N ILE A 18 0.78 -0.23 18.24
CA ILE A 18 1.58 0.66 17.40
C ILE A 18 0.82 1.08 16.14
N TYR A 19 -0.15 0.28 15.70
CA TYR A 19 -0.75 0.30 14.37
C TYR A 19 -2.28 0.15 14.43
N ASP A 20 -2.92 1.11 15.10
CA ASP A 20 -4.37 1.20 15.28
C ASP A 20 -5.03 1.62 13.94
N GLY A 21 -5.62 0.67 13.21
CA GLY A 21 -6.25 0.94 11.91
C GLY A 21 -6.09 -0.12 10.81
N PHE A 22 -5.56 -1.29 11.12
CA PHE A 22 -5.58 -2.45 10.22
C PHE A 22 -6.43 -3.58 10.78
N GLU A 23 -7.19 -4.24 9.91
CA GLU A 23 -7.89 -5.47 10.27
C GLU A 23 -6.89 -6.58 10.65
N ASP A 24 -7.29 -7.42 11.61
CA ASP A 24 -6.47 -8.53 12.13
C ASP A 24 -5.97 -9.44 11.01
N ASN A 25 -6.80 -9.69 10.00
CA ASN A 25 -6.44 -10.51 8.85
C ASN A 25 -5.33 -9.89 7.99
N THR A 26 -5.34 -8.57 7.80
CA THR A 26 -4.27 -7.85 7.08
C THR A 26 -2.95 -7.96 7.83
N ILE A 27 -2.99 -7.76 9.16
CA ILE A 27 -1.81 -7.91 10.01
C ILE A 27 -1.30 -9.36 9.97
N ILE A 28 -2.19 -10.35 10.07
CA ILE A 28 -1.86 -11.78 9.98
C ILE A 28 -1.20 -12.10 8.63
N ASN A 29 -1.73 -11.58 7.53
CA ASN A 29 -1.16 -11.82 6.19
C ASN A 29 0.26 -11.24 6.06
N ILE A 30 0.52 -10.07 6.65
CA ILE A 30 1.86 -9.46 6.68
C ILE A 30 2.82 -10.27 7.57
N ILE A 31 2.36 -10.74 8.73
CA ILE A 31 3.13 -11.64 9.59
C ILE A 31 3.51 -12.91 8.81
N LEU A 32 2.55 -13.53 8.13
CA LEU A 32 2.77 -14.74 7.34
C LEU A 32 3.72 -14.50 6.16
N PHE A 33 3.60 -13.36 5.47
CA PHE A 33 4.51 -12.96 4.39
C PHE A 33 5.96 -12.83 4.89
N GLU A 34 6.18 -12.13 6.01
CA GLU A 34 7.53 -11.96 6.57
C GLU A 34 8.13 -13.30 7.04
N MET A 35 7.30 -14.16 7.63
CA MET A 35 7.68 -15.53 8.00
C MET A 35 8.08 -16.37 6.77
N ALA A 36 7.49 -16.13 5.60
CA ALA A 36 7.85 -16.81 4.36
C ALA A 36 9.20 -16.37 3.77
N ASN A 37 9.74 -15.22 4.18
CA ASN A 37 11.04 -14.69 3.74
C ASN A 37 12.20 -15.00 4.69
N PHE A 38 11.94 -15.81 5.71
CA PHE A 38 12.93 -16.24 6.69
C PHE A 38 13.98 -17.20 6.11
N ASN A 39 15.16 -17.23 6.74
CA ASN A 39 16.22 -18.17 6.36
C ASN A 39 15.83 -19.61 6.70
N TYR A 40 16.59 -20.59 6.21
CA TYR A 40 16.25 -22.01 6.36
C TYR A 40 16.06 -22.47 7.83
N LYS A 41 16.86 -21.95 8.75
CA LYS A 41 16.74 -22.26 10.19
C LYS A 41 15.46 -21.68 10.79
N GLU A 42 15.15 -20.44 10.44
CA GLU A 42 13.93 -19.74 10.87
C GLU A 42 12.67 -20.38 10.27
N LYS A 43 12.69 -20.77 8.99
CA LYS A 43 11.57 -21.46 8.31
C LYS A 43 11.23 -22.81 8.94
N ASN A 44 12.23 -23.65 9.22
CA ASN A 44 12.01 -24.96 9.87
C ASN A 44 11.42 -24.81 11.29
N PHE A 45 11.83 -23.77 12.02
CA PHE A 45 11.29 -23.44 13.33
C PHE A 45 9.77 -23.13 13.28
N TYR A 46 9.32 -22.30 12.34
CA TYR A 46 7.89 -21.98 12.19
C TYR A 46 7.08 -23.08 11.49
N PHE A 47 7.70 -23.85 10.57
CA PHE A 47 7.09 -25.00 9.92
C PHE A 47 6.69 -26.09 10.92
N HIS A 48 7.49 -26.33 11.97
CA HIS A 48 7.14 -27.25 13.04
C HIS A 48 6.01 -26.74 13.96
N LEU A 49 5.91 -25.42 14.18
CA LEU A 49 4.74 -24.82 14.83
C LEU A 49 3.48 -25.07 13.97
N ILE A 50 3.50 -24.65 12.69
CA ILE A 50 2.34 -24.65 11.78
C ILE A 50 1.84 -26.07 11.46
N ASN A 51 2.73 -27.08 11.37
CA ASN A 51 2.37 -28.47 11.06
C ASN A 51 1.47 -29.18 12.10
N SER A 52 1.24 -28.57 13.26
CA SER A 52 0.36 -29.12 14.31
C SER A 52 -1.14 -28.84 14.08
N ASN A 53 -1.54 -28.33 12.90
CA ASN A 53 -2.90 -27.84 12.68
C ASN A 53 -3.39 -27.97 11.22
N ASP A 54 -4.54 -28.62 11.03
CA ASP A 54 -5.16 -28.83 9.71
C ASP A 54 -5.80 -27.57 9.09
N LYS A 55 -6.01 -26.50 9.87
CA LYS A 55 -6.63 -25.23 9.40
C LYS A 55 -5.76 -24.43 8.42
N TYR A 56 -4.46 -24.73 8.31
CA TYR A 56 -3.51 -24.03 7.44
C TYR A 56 -2.90 -24.92 6.34
N LYS A 57 -3.65 -25.95 5.91
CA LYS A 57 -3.25 -26.91 4.86
C LYS A 57 -2.82 -26.26 3.53
N GLU A 58 -3.33 -25.08 3.22
CA GLU A 58 -2.99 -24.35 2.00
C GLU A 58 -1.59 -23.69 2.08
N ILE A 59 -1.22 -23.20 3.27
CA ILE A 59 0.13 -22.69 3.58
C ILE A 59 1.15 -23.84 3.66
N LYS A 60 0.69 -25.02 4.12
CA LYS A 60 1.48 -26.26 4.16
C LYS A 60 2.01 -26.67 2.79
N ASN A 61 1.22 -26.53 1.73
CA ASN A 61 1.60 -26.91 0.37
C ASN A 61 2.66 -25.99 -0.24
N GLN A 62 2.75 -24.73 0.19
CA GLN A 62 3.77 -23.79 -0.29
C GLN A 62 5.13 -23.97 0.41
N LEU A 63 5.14 -24.53 1.62
CA LEU A 63 6.36 -24.73 2.43
C LEU A 63 7.05 -26.08 2.19
N ILE A 64 6.34 -27.09 1.67
CA ILE A 64 6.86 -28.47 1.46
C ILE A 64 7.95 -28.57 0.38
N LEU A 65 8.13 -27.56 -0.47
CA LEU A 65 9.12 -27.56 -1.57
C LEU A 65 10.60 -27.45 -1.13
N PHE A 66 10.91 -27.34 0.16
CA PHE A 66 12.27 -27.09 0.64
C PHE A 66 12.67 -28.02 1.81
N ASN A 67 12.84 -29.32 1.54
CA ASN A 67 13.31 -30.29 2.55
C ASN A 67 14.77 -30.71 2.28
N ASP A 68 15.62 -30.54 3.28
CA ASP A 68 16.74 -31.45 3.53
C ASP A 68 16.92 -31.62 5.06
N LYS A 69 16.48 -32.78 5.56
CA LYS A 69 15.89 -32.94 6.91
C LYS A 69 16.85 -33.35 8.03
N THR A 70 18.14 -33.56 7.77
CA THR A 70 18.93 -34.47 8.63
C THR A 70 19.97 -33.82 9.57
N LYS A 71 20.37 -32.56 9.37
CA LYS A 71 21.50 -31.98 10.15
C LYS A 71 21.14 -31.09 11.34
N ILE A 72 19.89 -30.63 11.47
CA ILE A 72 19.52 -29.66 12.53
C ILE A 72 18.98 -30.36 13.79
N MET A 73 18.44 -31.58 13.65
CA MET A 73 17.77 -32.32 14.73
C MET A 73 18.70 -32.62 15.92
N SER A 74 19.99 -32.81 15.67
CA SER A 74 21.00 -33.13 16.70
C SER A 74 21.49 -31.93 17.51
N HIS A 75 21.21 -30.69 17.09
CA HIS A 75 21.60 -29.48 17.82
C HIS A 75 20.48 -28.91 18.70
N ILE A 76 19.21 -29.17 18.37
CA ILE A 76 18.07 -28.62 19.12
C ILE A 76 17.79 -29.41 20.42
N TYR A 77 18.15 -30.70 20.47
CA TYR A 77 17.84 -31.57 21.61
C TYR A 77 18.87 -31.56 22.75
N LYS A 78 19.95 -30.76 22.67
CA LYS A 78 21.06 -30.82 23.63
C LYS A 78 21.22 -29.64 24.59
N GLU A 79 20.34 -28.63 24.57
CA GLU A 79 20.36 -27.58 25.61
C GLU A 79 19.05 -27.54 26.41
N GLU A 80 19.19 -28.15 27.58
CA GLU A 80 18.47 -28.13 28.85
C GLU A 80 17.28 -27.16 29.05
N ASN A 81 16.20 -27.75 29.55
CA ASN A 81 15.06 -27.15 30.25
C ASN A 81 14.22 -26.14 29.46
N GLY A 82 13.08 -26.62 28.95
CA GLY A 82 12.11 -25.90 28.10
C GLY A 82 11.59 -24.54 28.61
N GLN A 83 11.89 -24.13 29.84
CA GLN A 83 11.61 -22.79 30.35
C GLN A 83 12.58 -21.72 29.79
N LEU A 84 13.88 -22.02 29.73
CA LEU A 84 14.91 -21.07 29.31
C LEU A 84 14.87 -20.85 27.79
N PHE A 85 14.54 -21.91 27.04
CA PHE A 85 14.40 -21.89 25.58
C PHE A 85 13.19 -21.06 25.15
N GLU A 86 12.03 -21.20 25.82
CA GLU A 86 10.85 -20.35 25.55
C GLU A 86 11.10 -18.86 25.81
N ASP A 87 11.84 -18.52 26.87
CA ASP A 87 12.14 -17.12 27.21
C ASP A 87 13.21 -16.49 26.31
N LEU A 88 14.22 -17.27 25.88
CA LEU A 88 15.20 -16.85 24.86
C LEU A 88 14.54 -16.65 23.48
N ILE A 89 13.61 -17.54 23.11
CA ILE A 89 12.83 -17.46 21.87
C ILE A 89 11.86 -16.27 21.88
N LYS A 90 11.17 -16.05 23.02
CA LYS A 90 10.29 -14.88 23.24
C LYS A 90 11.03 -13.55 23.26
N ASN A 91 12.36 -13.52 23.45
CA ASN A 91 13.10 -12.26 23.54
C ASN A 91 13.94 -11.91 22.31
N LYS A 92 14.59 -12.87 21.63
CA LYS A 92 15.56 -12.54 20.56
C LYS A 92 14.94 -12.68 19.15
N PHE A 93 14.25 -13.78 18.89
CA PHE A 93 13.58 -14.03 17.61
C PHE A 93 12.32 -13.19 17.45
N SER A 94 11.58 -12.97 18.55
CA SER A 94 10.44 -12.05 18.57
C SER A 94 10.84 -10.62 18.24
N LYS A 95 11.95 -10.10 18.77
CA LYS A 95 12.41 -8.73 18.51
C LYS A 95 12.86 -8.57 17.07
N GLN A 96 13.51 -9.57 16.48
CA GLN A 96 13.91 -9.54 15.07
C GLN A 96 12.72 -9.66 14.11
N LEU A 97 11.77 -10.56 14.37
CA LEU A 97 10.53 -10.66 13.60
C LEU A 97 9.67 -9.39 13.74
N ILE A 98 9.49 -8.89 14.97
CA ILE A 98 8.80 -7.60 15.22
C ILE A 98 9.53 -6.48 14.48
N LYS A 99 10.87 -6.43 14.50
CA LYS A 99 11.63 -5.42 13.77
C LYS A 99 11.39 -5.52 12.26
N LYS A 100 11.44 -6.72 11.68
CA LYS A 100 11.16 -6.94 10.26
C LYS A 100 9.71 -6.58 9.88
N ILE A 101 8.71 -7.00 10.68
CA ILE A 101 7.31 -6.60 10.49
C ILE A 101 7.15 -5.09 10.62
N LYS A 102 7.78 -4.46 11.62
CA LYS A 102 7.78 -3.00 11.79
C LYS A 102 8.41 -2.28 10.62
N ASP A 103 9.53 -2.79 10.09
CA ASP A 103 10.22 -2.22 8.93
C ASP A 103 9.38 -2.42 7.65
N HIS A 104 8.72 -3.58 7.50
CA HIS A 104 7.80 -3.87 6.40
C HIS A 104 6.55 -2.99 6.44
N LEU A 105 5.86 -2.90 7.58
CA LEU A 105 4.72 -2.00 7.79
C LEU A 105 5.12 -0.53 7.63
N ARG A 106 6.33 -0.16 8.08
CA ARG A 106 6.89 1.18 7.84
C ARG A 106 7.05 1.45 6.35
N HIS A 107 7.64 0.53 5.60
CA HIS A 107 7.87 0.71 4.16
C HIS A 107 6.59 0.69 3.32
N ILE A 108 5.62 -0.16 3.67
CA ILE A 108 4.37 -0.28 2.91
C ILE A 108 3.37 0.82 3.27
N TYR A 109 3.41 1.33 4.51
CA TYR A 109 2.31 2.14 5.02
C TYR A 109 2.71 3.35 5.88
N PHE A 110 3.46 3.17 6.96
CA PHE A 110 3.69 4.26 7.91
C PHE A 110 4.69 5.33 7.44
N MET A 111 5.50 5.05 6.42
CA MET A 111 6.27 6.11 5.72
C MET A 111 5.35 7.18 5.13
N PHE A 112 4.06 6.87 4.98
CA PHE A 112 3.10 7.77 4.38
C PHE A 112 2.24 8.57 5.37
N GLN A 113 2.22 8.27 6.68
CA GLN A 113 1.52 9.12 7.64
C GLN A 113 2.44 10.19 8.24
N THR A 114 2.03 11.46 8.22
CA THR A 114 2.80 12.54 8.86
C THR A 114 2.36 12.77 10.30
N LYS A 115 3.15 13.52 11.07
CA LYS A 115 2.82 13.95 12.44
C LYS A 115 1.47 14.70 12.57
N HIS A 116 0.88 15.12 11.45
CA HIS A 116 -0.37 15.87 11.39
C HIS A 116 -1.60 14.99 11.17
N TYR A 117 -1.44 13.67 11.02
CA TYR A 117 -2.54 12.75 10.79
C TYR A 117 -3.62 12.80 11.88
N ASN A 118 -3.24 13.07 13.13
CA ASN A 118 -4.18 13.29 14.23
C ASN A 118 -5.20 14.42 13.99
N LYS A 119 -4.90 15.36 13.09
CA LYS A 119 -5.79 16.48 12.71
C LYS A 119 -6.69 16.17 11.51
N ILE A 120 -6.60 14.97 10.91
CA ILE A 120 -7.29 14.65 9.65
C ILE A 120 -8.81 14.88 9.73
N ASN A 121 -9.44 14.55 10.87
CA ASN A 121 -10.87 14.76 11.05
C ASN A 121 -11.26 16.24 11.03
N THR A 122 -10.51 17.09 11.74
CA THR A 122 -10.74 18.54 11.75
C THR A 122 -10.49 19.14 10.38
N LEU A 123 -9.38 18.77 9.74
CA LEU A 123 -9.03 19.24 8.40
C LEU A 123 -10.05 18.81 7.35
N PHE A 124 -10.58 17.60 7.46
CA PHE A 124 -11.64 17.10 6.60
C PHE A 124 -12.92 17.92 6.73
N GLU A 125 -13.36 18.24 7.95
CA GLU A 125 -14.58 19.05 8.13
C GLU A 125 -14.38 20.48 7.60
N THR A 126 -13.19 21.07 7.75
CA THR A 126 -12.85 22.35 7.10
C THR A 126 -12.96 22.23 5.59
N PHE A 127 -12.32 21.24 4.98
CA PHE A 127 -12.38 21.00 3.53
C PHE A 127 -13.81 20.80 3.03
N LYS A 128 -14.60 19.98 3.73
CA LYS A 128 -15.99 19.73 3.39
C LYS A 128 -16.81 21.02 3.40
N ASN A 129 -16.64 21.84 4.43
CA ASN A 129 -17.36 23.12 4.53
C ASN A 129 -16.94 24.08 3.42
N GLU A 130 -15.64 24.20 3.15
CA GLU A 130 -15.11 25.04 2.06
C GLU A 130 -15.70 24.59 0.71
N LEU A 131 -15.65 23.30 0.42
CA LEU A 131 -16.13 22.72 -0.83
C LEU A 131 -17.66 22.87 -1.02
N ILE A 132 -18.44 22.59 0.03
CA ILE A 132 -19.91 22.71 -0.04
C ILE A 132 -20.30 24.17 -0.28
N ASN A 133 -19.68 25.10 0.46
CA ASN A 133 -19.99 26.53 0.40
C ASN A 133 -19.33 27.28 -0.77
N ASN A 134 -18.66 26.58 -1.70
CA ASN A 134 -17.91 27.18 -2.82
C ASN A 134 -16.86 28.21 -2.37
N GLN A 135 -16.23 27.99 -1.21
CA GLN A 135 -15.13 28.81 -0.74
C GLN A 135 -13.81 28.32 -1.37
N GLU A 136 -12.79 29.17 -1.31
CA GLU A 136 -11.43 28.78 -1.68
C GLU A 136 -10.98 27.58 -0.82
N ILE A 137 -10.61 26.48 -1.48
CA ILE A 137 -10.24 25.24 -0.80
C ILE A 137 -8.76 25.26 -0.45
N LYS A 138 -8.45 25.23 0.85
CA LYS A 138 -7.05 25.23 1.33
C LYS A 138 -6.52 23.80 1.48
N LEU A 139 -6.34 23.13 0.35
CA LEU A 139 -5.87 21.75 0.29
C LEU A 139 -4.50 21.53 0.95
N ASN A 140 -3.64 22.55 1.01
CA ASN A 140 -2.27 22.43 1.53
C ASN A 140 -2.18 21.79 2.91
N ASN A 141 -3.11 22.10 3.82
CA ASN A 141 -3.10 21.54 5.18
C ASN A 141 -3.59 20.10 5.21
N LEU A 142 -4.61 19.78 4.41
CA LEU A 142 -5.19 18.44 4.34
C LEU A 142 -4.24 17.47 3.65
N LEU A 143 -3.69 17.86 2.50
CA LEU A 143 -2.70 17.07 1.76
C LEU A 143 -1.36 16.97 2.52
N SER A 144 -1.14 17.78 3.55
CA SER A 144 0.05 17.65 4.40
C SER A 144 0.00 16.49 5.40
N VAL A 145 -1.14 15.80 5.56
CA VAL A 145 -1.23 14.68 6.53
C VAL A 145 -0.65 13.37 6.03
N HIS A 146 -0.41 13.24 4.72
CA HIS A 146 0.15 12.05 4.09
C HIS A 146 1.40 12.42 3.29
N SER A 147 2.50 11.66 3.38
CA SER A 147 3.81 12.10 2.87
C SER A 147 3.83 12.21 1.35
N SER A 148 3.22 11.28 0.62
CA SER A 148 3.14 11.32 -0.85
C SER A 148 2.29 12.48 -1.39
N THR A 149 1.33 12.97 -0.60
CA THR A 149 0.51 14.13 -0.93
C THR A 149 1.15 15.42 -0.41
N TYR A 150 1.90 15.35 0.69
CA TYR A 150 2.67 16.47 1.24
C TYR A 150 3.74 16.92 0.25
N GLU A 151 4.44 15.96 -0.38
CA GLU A 151 5.44 16.24 -1.42
C GLU A 151 4.82 16.96 -2.64
N ARG A 152 3.55 16.69 -2.95
CA ARG A 152 2.84 17.28 -4.10
C ARG A 152 2.02 18.52 -3.77
N LYS A 153 1.79 18.84 -2.48
CA LYS A 153 0.81 19.85 -2.04
C LYS A 153 0.93 21.20 -2.75
N ASN A 154 2.16 21.66 -3.00
CA ASN A 154 2.43 22.97 -3.61
C ASN A 154 2.36 22.97 -5.15
N PHE A 155 2.22 21.79 -5.78
CA PHE A 155 2.34 21.63 -7.23
C PHE A 155 1.25 20.73 -7.82
N TYR A 156 0.15 20.46 -7.10
CA TYR A 156 -0.94 19.63 -7.61
C TYR A 156 -1.62 20.22 -8.84
N GLU A 157 -1.78 21.55 -8.86
CA GLU A 157 -2.33 22.24 -10.02
C GLU A 157 -1.44 22.04 -11.26
N GLU A 158 -0.13 22.29 -11.12
CA GLU A 158 0.84 22.05 -12.19
C GLU A 158 0.89 20.57 -12.61
N PHE A 159 0.85 19.65 -11.64
CA PHE A 159 0.82 18.19 -11.88
C PHE A 159 -0.37 17.79 -12.74
N TYR A 160 -1.58 18.24 -12.42
CA TYR A 160 -2.77 17.91 -13.23
C TYR A 160 -2.82 18.67 -14.55
N ASN A 161 -2.33 19.92 -14.60
CA ASN A 161 -2.21 20.67 -15.85
C ASN A 161 -1.27 19.96 -16.83
N LYS A 162 -0.13 19.45 -16.34
CA LYS A 162 0.80 18.65 -17.14
C LYS A 162 0.18 17.35 -17.62
N ILE A 163 -0.60 16.66 -16.78
CA ILE A 163 -1.34 15.47 -17.24
C ILE A 163 -2.37 15.84 -18.31
N ASN A 164 -3.06 16.98 -18.15
CA ASN A 164 -4.05 17.49 -19.12
C ASN A 164 -3.47 17.80 -20.50
N GLU A 165 -2.17 18.11 -20.61
CA GLU A 165 -1.49 18.27 -21.91
C GLU A 165 -1.51 16.98 -22.75
N PHE A 166 -1.61 15.81 -22.10
CA PHE A 166 -1.58 14.51 -22.77
C PHE A 166 -2.91 13.75 -22.70
N VAL A 167 -3.66 13.94 -21.61
CA VAL A 167 -4.93 13.25 -21.33
C VAL A 167 -5.95 14.28 -20.86
N ASN A 168 -7.00 14.54 -21.63
CA ASN A 168 -8.06 15.44 -21.21
C ASN A 168 -8.84 14.87 -20.01
N LEU A 169 -8.44 15.22 -18.78
CA LEU A 169 -9.03 14.72 -17.54
C LEU A 169 -10.49 15.13 -17.40
N ASN A 170 -10.87 16.28 -17.98
CA ASN A 170 -12.25 16.76 -17.95
C ASN A 170 -13.18 15.84 -18.75
N GLU A 171 -12.72 15.26 -19.85
CA GLU A 171 -13.47 14.31 -20.69
C GLU A 171 -13.47 12.87 -20.16
N CYS A 172 -12.55 12.50 -19.27
CA CYS A 172 -12.49 11.14 -18.71
C CYS A 172 -13.70 10.86 -17.80
N GLU A 173 -14.62 9.98 -18.17
CA GLU A 173 -15.82 9.70 -17.37
C GLU A 173 -15.53 8.84 -16.13
N SER A 174 -14.42 8.12 -16.14
CA SER A 174 -14.10 7.12 -15.12
C SER A 174 -12.63 7.11 -14.70
N ILE A 175 -12.41 7.12 -13.39
CA ILE A 175 -11.10 7.21 -12.76
C ILE A 175 -10.95 6.05 -11.77
N MET A 176 -9.85 5.30 -11.89
CA MET A 176 -9.40 4.36 -10.87
C MET A 176 -8.12 4.88 -10.23
N ASP A 177 -8.00 4.79 -8.91
CA ASP A 177 -6.79 5.19 -8.18
C ASP A 177 -6.40 4.06 -7.21
N LEU A 178 -5.28 3.40 -7.50
CA LEU A 178 -4.81 2.22 -6.78
C LEU A 178 -3.72 2.60 -5.78
N GLY A 179 -3.96 2.33 -4.50
CA GLY A 179 -3.12 2.85 -3.42
C GLY A 179 -3.27 4.38 -3.30
N CYS A 180 -4.50 4.85 -3.36
CA CYS A 180 -4.81 6.27 -3.56
C CYS A 180 -4.41 7.16 -2.38
N GLY A 181 -4.30 6.61 -1.16
CA GLY A 181 -4.08 7.38 0.05
C GLY A 181 -5.04 8.57 0.12
N PHE A 182 -4.48 9.78 0.16
CA PHE A 182 -5.25 11.03 0.13
C PHE A 182 -5.14 11.81 -1.17
N ASN A 183 -4.66 11.19 -2.24
CA ASN A 183 -4.70 11.77 -3.58
C ASN A 183 -6.11 12.22 -4.00
N PRO A 184 -7.20 11.50 -3.68
CA PRO A 184 -8.55 11.90 -4.11
C PRO A 184 -8.98 13.30 -3.68
N PHE A 185 -8.46 13.86 -2.57
CA PHE A 185 -8.77 15.24 -2.18
C PHE A 185 -8.33 16.28 -3.22
N SER A 186 -7.29 15.96 -3.99
CA SER A 186 -6.78 16.83 -5.04
C SER A 186 -7.62 16.79 -6.33
N TYR A 187 -8.66 15.96 -6.41
CA TYR A 187 -9.47 15.86 -7.62
C TYR A 187 -10.29 17.12 -7.93
N THR A 188 -10.34 18.08 -7.01
CA THR A 188 -10.96 19.39 -7.24
C THR A 188 -10.20 20.26 -8.25
N TYR A 189 -8.98 19.86 -8.67
CA TYR A 189 -8.20 20.55 -9.72
C TYR A 189 -8.69 20.26 -11.16
N PHE A 190 -9.63 19.33 -11.34
CA PHE A 190 -10.29 19.10 -12.62
C PHE A 190 -11.79 18.91 -12.41
N ASN A 191 -12.58 19.00 -13.48
CA ASN A 191 -14.04 18.86 -13.38
C ASN A 191 -14.38 17.45 -12.87
N LEU A 192 -15.12 17.31 -11.76
CA LEU A 192 -15.52 16.01 -11.21
C LEU A 192 -16.97 15.61 -11.54
N ASN A 193 -17.72 16.47 -12.22
CA ASN A 193 -19.16 16.27 -12.40
C ASN A 193 -19.48 14.94 -13.09
N ASN A 194 -20.37 14.16 -12.48
CA ASN A 194 -20.88 12.88 -12.98
C ASN A 194 -19.83 11.77 -13.18
N LYS A 195 -18.60 11.92 -12.66
CA LYS A 195 -17.55 10.91 -12.84
C LYS A 195 -17.78 9.65 -12.00
N LYS A 196 -17.34 8.50 -12.52
CA LYS A 196 -17.24 7.24 -11.79
C LYS A 196 -15.85 7.12 -11.17
N LEU A 197 -15.78 6.92 -9.86
CA LEU A 197 -14.52 6.83 -9.12
C LEU A 197 -14.35 5.43 -8.52
N TYR A 198 -13.18 4.83 -8.69
CA TYR A 198 -12.80 3.53 -8.12
C TYR A 198 -11.55 3.73 -7.26
N LEU A 199 -11.73 3.90 -5.96
CA LEU A 199 -10.65 4.29 -5.05
C LEU A 199 -10.23 3.09 -4.21
N ASN A 200 -8.99 2.66 -4.33
CA ASN A 200 -8.44 1.56 -3.56
C ASN A 200 -7.48 2.06 -2.48
N GLU A 201 -7.74 1.62 -1.25
CA GLU A 201 -6.92 1.88 -0.07
C GLU A 201 -7.05 0.67 0.88
N LEU A 202 -6.01 0.39 1.64
CA LEU A 202 -5.91 -0.75 2.55
C LEU A 202 -6.10 -0.38 4.01
N ASN A 203 -5.83 0.87 4.39
CA ASN A 203 -5.94 1.28 5.78
C ASN A 203 -7.35 1.69 6.16
N THR A 204 -7.83 1.16 7.28
CA THR A 204 -9.21 1.37 7.75
C THR A 204 -9.49 2.83 8.11
N ASN A 205 -8.52 3.55 8.69
CA ASN A 205 -8.72 4.97 9.03
C ASN A 205 -8.79 5.84 7.76
N ASP A 206 -7.89 5.62 6.80
CA ASP A 206 -7.92 6.32 5.51
C ASP A 206 -9.19 5.99 4.74
N LEU A 207 -9.60 4.71 4.73
CA LEU A 207 -10.85 4.25 4.14
C LEU A 207 -12.07 4.97 4.75
N ASN A 208 -12.10 5.18 6.06
CA ASN A 208 -13.19 5.92 6.71
C ASN A 208 -13.25 7.39 6.25
N ILE A 209 -12.09 8.03 6.04
CA ILE A 209 -12.01 9.37 5.48
C ILE A 209 -12.46 9.39 4.00
N LEU A 210 -12.01 8.42 3.20
CA LEU A 210 -12.40 8.29 1.79
C LEU A 210 -13.90 8.00 1.61
N LYS A 211 -14.50 7.21 2.50
CA LYS A 211 -15.95 6.99 2.55
C LYS A 211 -16.69 8.30 2.79
N ARG A 212 -16.25 9.13 3.73
CA ARG A 212 -16.84 10.47 3.95
C ARG A 212 -16.62 11.39 2.75
N LEU A 213 -15.43 11.39 2.15
CA LEU A 213 -15.14 12.15 0.94
C LEU A 213 -16.07 11.77 -0.20
N SER A 214 -16.31 10.47 -0.40
CA SER A 214 -17.21 9.96 -1.44
C SER A 214 -18.64 10.50 -1.30
N GLN A 215 -19.13 10.66 -0.07
CA GLN A 215 -20.45 11.24 0.20
C GLN A 215 -20.48 12.73 -0.18
N VAL A 216 -19.43 13.47 0.18
CA VAL A 216 -19.29 14.88 -0.18
C VAL A 216 -19.23 15.07 -1.70
N TYR A 217 -18.43 14.25 -2.40
CA TYR A 217 -18.33 14.29 -3.86
C TYR A 217 -19.61 13.86 -4.56
N LYS A 218 -20.37 12.92 -3.99
CA LYS A 218 -21.69 12.57 -4.51
C LYS A 218 -22.65 13.76 -4.41
N LEU A 219 -22.69 14.43 -3.26
CA LEU A 219 -23.56 15.59 -3.04
C LEU A 219 -23.18 16.79 -3.93
N LYS A 220 -21.88 17.07 -4.06
CA LYS A 220 -21.41 18.26 -4.76
C LYS A 220 -21.35 18.11 -6.28
N PHE A 221 -20.92 16.94 -6.74
CA PHE A 221 -20.53 16.70 -8.13
C PHE A 221 -21.32 15.56 -8.78
N ASN A 222 -22.29 14.96 -8.08
CA ASN A 222 -23.04 13.79 -8.56
C ASN A 222 -22.13 12.62 -9.00
N THR A 223 -21.00 12.44 -8.32
CA THR A 223 -20.09 11.32 -8.60
C THR A 223 -20.67 9.98 -8.15
N ASN A 224 -20.29 8.91 -8.84
CA ASN A 224 -20.53 7.54 -8.39
C ASN A 224 -19.21 6.91 -7.95
N THR A 225 -18.99 6.83 -6.63
CA THR A 225 -17.73 6.34 -6.07
C THR A 225 -17.88 4.94 -5.48
N LYS A 226 -16.99 4.03 -5.90
CA LYS A 226 -16.80 2.69 -5.34
C LYS A 226 -15.46 2.66 -4.60
N ILE A 227 -15.52 2.46 -3.28
CA ILE A 227 -14.33 2.21 -2.46
C ILE A 227 -13.98 0.72 -2.56
N ILE A 228 -12.72 0.42 -2.87
CA ILE A 228 -12.18 -0.93 -3.03
C ILE A 228 -11.32 -1.24 -1.80
N GLU A 229 -11.93 -1.91 -0.82
CA GLU A 229 -11.33 -2.29 0.46
C GLU A 229 -10.61 -3.65 0.33
N LYS A 230 -9.66 -3.73 -0.61
CA LYS A 230 -8.94 -4.98 -0.93
C LYS A 230 -7.46 -4.72 -1.12
N ASN A 231 -6.65 -5.73 -0.78
CA ASN A 231 -5.26 -5.70 -1.18
C ASN A 231 -5.15 -5.79 -2.70
N ILE A 232 -4.34 -4.93 -3.33
CA ILE A 232 -4.12 -4.93 -4.78
C ILE A 232 -3.68 -6.32 -5.26
N PHE A 233 -2.93 -7.08 -4.45
CA PHE A 233 -2.52 -8.45 -4.78
C PHE A 233 -3.68 -9.45 -4.93
N GLU A 234 -4.84 -9.14 -4.36
CA GLU A 234 -6.05 -9.97 -4.32
C GLU A 234 -7.11 -9.51 -5.33
N ILE A 235 -6.87 -8.42 -6.07
CA ILE A 235 -7.80 -7.93 -7.07
C ILE A 235 -7.64 -8.77 -8.35
N GLU A 236 -8.65 -9.59 -8.64
CA GLU A 236 -8.64 -10.48 -9.81
C GLU A 236 -9.10 -9.78 -11.10
N LYS A 237 -10.03 -8.83 -10.98
CA LYS A 237 -10.63 -8.12 -12.11
C LYS A 237 -10.72 -6.63 -11.80
N PHE A 238 -10.28 -5.84 -12.76
CA PHE A 238 -10.41 -4.38 -12.72
C PHE A 238 -11.55 -3.94 -13.63
N GLU A 239 -12.26 -2.91 -13.19
CA GLU A 239 -13.33 -2.28 -13.96
C GLU A 239 -12.72 -1.57 -15.17
N LYS A 240 -13.48 -1.47 -16.26
CA LYS A 240 -13.05 -0.67 -17.42
C LYS A 240 -13.14 0.81 -17.05
N VAL A 241 -12.04 1.53 -17.17
CA VAL A 241 -11.96 2.97 -16.86
C VAL A 241 -11.22 3.75 -17.94
N ASP A 242 -11.36 5.07 -17.96
CA ASP A 242 -10.61 5.93 -18.87
C ASP A 242 -9.18 6.12 -18.37
N ILE A 243 -9.02 6.32 -17.06
CA ILE A 243 -7.73 6.58 -16.45
C ILE A 243 -7.53 5.77 -15.18
N CYS A 244 -6.32 5.24 -15.00
CA CYS A 244 -5.90 4.63 -13.75
C CYS A 244 -4.62 5.30 -13.21
N PHE A 245 -4.71 5.83 -12.00
CA PHE A 245 -3.61 6.37 -11.23
C PHE A 245 -2.90 5.25 -10.44
N LEU A 246 -1.57 5.22 -10.55
CA LEU A 246 -0.64 4.32 -9.86
C LEU A 246 0.51 5.18 -9.31
N LEU A 247 0.18 6.08 -8.39
CA LEU A 247 1.10 7.14 -7.96
C LEU A 247 1.98 6.66 -6.81
N LYS A 248 3.30 6.58 -7.03
CA LYS A 248 4.31 6.14 -6.05
C LYS A 248 4.04 4.78 -5.40
N ILE A 249 3.23 3.91 -6.02
CA ILE A 249 2.82 2.63 -5.44
C ILE A 249 3.58 1.42 -6.02
N LEU A 250 3.99 1.48 -7.30
CA LEU A 250 4.51 0.30 -8.00
C LEU A 250 5.84 -0.22 -7.42
N GLN A 251 6.73 0.66 -6.96
CA GLN A 251 7.98 0.24 -6.31
C GLN A 251 7.71 -0.59 -5.06
N THR A 252 6.74 -0.17 -4.24
CA THR A 252 6.32 -0.89 -3.05
C THR A 252 5.73 -2.25 -3.42
N LEU A 253 4.87 -2.30 -4.43
CA LEU A 253 4.25 -3.55 -4.87
C LEU A 253 5.28 -4.55 -5.44
N GLU A 254 6.22 -4.06 -6.25
CA GLU A 254 7.27 -4.89 -6.84
C GLU A 254 8.26 -5.41 -5.79
N TYR A 255 8.58 -4.61 -4.77
CA TYR A 255 9.38 -5.02 -3.62
C TYR A 255 8.69 -6.13 -2.82
N THR A 256 7.37 -6.01 -2.59
CA THR A 256 6.59 -7.00 -1.85
C THR A 256 6.38 -8.28 -2.66
N LYS A 257 6.13 -8.19 -3.97
CA LYS A 257 5.93 -9.35 -4.83
C LYS A 257 6.57 -9.14 -6.19
N ARG A 258 7.70 -9.82 -6.41
CA ARG A 258 8.45 -9.77 -7.67
C ARG A 258 7.56 -10.13 -8.87
N ASN A 259 7.77 -9.41 -9.98
CA ASN A 259 7.04 -9.47 -11.24
C ASN A 259 5.54 -9.11 -11.13
N PHE A 260 5.08 -8.57 -9.99
CA PHE A 260 3.69 -8.21 -9.84
C PHE A 260 3.32 -6.98 -10.68
N THR A 261 4.22 -6.02 -10.84
CA THR A 261 3.97 -4.81 -11.64
C THR A 261 3.57 -5.13 -13.07
N LYS A 262 4.29 -6.06 -13.71
CA LYS A 262 3.96 -6.51 -15.07
C LYS A 262 2.54 -7.09 -15.14
N LYS A 263 2.22 -8.02 -14.24
CA LYS A 263 0.89 -8.63 -14.16
C LYS A 263 -0.20 -7.59 -13.91
N LEU A 264 0.04 -6.66 -13.00
CA LEU A 264 -0.90 -5.59 -12.66
C LEU A 264 -1.19 -4.70 -13.86
N ILE A 265 -0.15 -4.19 -14.53
CA ILE A 265 -0.28 -3.32 -15.71
C ILE A 265 -1.04 -4.03 -16.83
N GLU A 266 -0.77 -5.32 -17.07
CA GLU A 266 -1.47 -6.09 -18.10
C GLU A 266 -2.96 -6.25 -17.77
N ASN A 267 -3.30 -6.50 -16.50
CA ASN A 267 -4.67 -6.75 -16.06
C ASN A 267 -5.54 -5.49 -15.89
N ILE A 268 -4.96 -4.31 -15.64
CA ILE A 268 -5.74 -3.07 -15.50
C ILE A 268 -6.39 -2.71 -16.85
N ASN A 269 -7.72 -2.61 -16.88
CA ASN A 269 -8.47 -2.22 -18.08
C ASN A 269 -8.70 -0.71 -18.11
N ALA A 270 -7.65 0.07 -18.37
CA ALA A 270 -7.71 1.52 -18.48
C ALA A 270 -7.19 1.99 -19.84
N LYS A 271 -7.76 3.06 -20.41
CA LYS A 271 -7.24 3.69 -21.64
C LYS A 271 -5.88 4.37 -21.38
N TYR A 272 -5.76 5.04 -20.23
CA TYR A 272 -4.52 5.68 -19.79
C TYR A 272 -4.09 5.16 -18.42
N LEU A 273 -2.79 4.90 -18.25
CA LEU A 273 -2.17 4.72 -16.94
C LEU A 273 -1.30 5.93 -16.62
N ILE A 274 -1.51 6.53 -15.45
CA ILE A 274 -0.64 7.56 -14.91
C ILE A 274 0.16 6.94 -13.77
N VAL A 275 1.42 6.65 -14.05
CA VAL A 275 2.33 6.01 -13.12
C VAL A 275 3.36 7.01 -12.65
N SER A 276 3.69 7.01 -11.36
CA SER A 276 4.74 7.88 -10.87
C SER A 276 5.71 7.22 -9.91
N PHE A 277 6.92 7.77 -9.85
CA PHE A 277 7.98 7.33 -8.96
C PHE A 277 8.69 8.53 -8.32
N SER A 278 9.07 8.41 -7.05
CA SER A 278 9.88 9.44 -6.38
C SER A 278 11.29 9.52 -6.98
N THR A 279 11.75 10.71 -7.34
CA THR A 279 13.15 10.98 -7.77
C THR A 279 14.06 11.33 -6.61
N GLN A 280 13.53 11.39 -5.38
CA GLN A 280 14.28 11.54 -4.15
C GLN A 280 13.86 10.50 -3.10
N SER A 281 14.81 10.12 -2.25
CA SER A 281 14.55 9.30 -1.06
C SER A 281 13.94 10.16 0.05
N LEU A 282 13.35 9.52 1.07
CA LEU A 282 12.82 10.24 2.24
C LEU A 282 13.88 11.09 2.98
N SER A 283 15.17 10.78 2.82
CA SER A 283 16.27 11.57 3.39
C SER A 283 16.69 12.77 2.53
N GLY A 284 15.98 13.03 1.42
CA GLY A 284 16.27 14.12 0.48
C GLY A 284 17.39 13.81 -0.52
N ARG A 285 17.97 12.61 -0.49
CA ARG A 285 19.00 12.22 -1.48
C ARG A 285 18.33 11.92 -2.82
N LYS A 286 18.86 12.50 -3.90
CA LYS A 286 18.46 12.19 -5.28
C LYS A 286 18.60 10.68 -5.55
N ILE A 287 17.54 10.08 -6.06
CA ILE A 287 17.50 8.72 -6.55
C ILE A 287 17.78 8.79 -8.04
N TYR A 288 19.03 8.55 -8.42
CA TYR A 288 19.44 8.48 -9.81
C TYR A 288 19.10 7.13 -10.48
N SER A 289 18.32 6.26 -9.83
CA SER A 289 18.06 4.94 -10.40
C SER A 289 17.26 5.09 -11.69
N ASN A 290 17.87 4.70 -12.80
CA ASN A 290 17.18 4.63 -14.07
C ASN A 290 15.96 3.70 -13.92
N ARG A 291 14.81 4.10 -14.46
CA ARG A 291 13.55 3.34 -14.37
C ARG A 291 13.46 2.27 -15.47
N GLU A 292 14.60 1.85 -16.02
CA GLU A 292 14.70 0.85 -17.09
C GLU A 292 13.91 -0.43 -16.81
N TRP A 293 13.88 -0.89 -15.55
CA TRP A 293 13.14 -2.09 -15.19
C TRP A 293 11.64 -1.93 -15.51
N PHE A 294 11.10 -0.74 -15.27
CA PHE A 294 9.71 -0.39 -15.53
C PHE A 294 9.49 -0.11 -17.01
N GLU A 295 10.41 0.63 -17.65
CA GLU A 295 10.37 0.89 -19.10
C GLU A 295 10.40 -0.40 -19.92
N LYS A 296 11.17 -1.42 -19.48
CA LYS A 296 11.16 -2.76 -20.07
C LYS A 296 9.80 -3.46 -19.94
N ILE A 297 9.04 -3.21 -18.87
CA ILE A 297 7.70 -3.76 -18.67
C ILE A 297 6.69 -3.11 -19.62
N ILE A 298 6.83 -1.79 -19.83
CA ILE A 298 5.86 -1.00 -20.62
C ILE A 298 6.26 -0.80 -22.08
N ASN A 299 7.38 -1.38 -22.53
CA ASN A 299 7.96 -1.16 -23.87
C ASN A 299 7.02 -1.39 -25.06
N LYS A 300 5.97 -2.19 -24.87
CA LYS A 300 4.93 -2.46 -25.89
C LYS A 300 3.87 -1.36 -26.00
N TYR A 301 3.83 -0.43 -25.05
CA TYR A 301 2.88 0.67 -25.00
C TYR A 301 3.53 1.98 -25.43
N LYS A 302 2.73 2.89 -25.99
CA LYS A 302 3.16 4.28 -26.17
C LYS A 302 3.11 4.98 -24.82
N TYR A 303 4.14 5.73 -24.49
CA TYR A 303 4.16 6.51 -23.26
C TYR A 303 4.90 7.83 -23.44
N GLU A 304 4.47 8.82 -22.68
CA GLU A 304 5.13 10.11 -22.51
C GLU A 304 5.65 10.22 -21.07
N THR A 305 6.70 10.99 -20.86
CA THR A 305 7.28 11.19 -19.52
C THR A 305 7.61 12.63 -19.24
N PHE A 306 7.39 13.06 -18.01
CA PHE A 306 7.91 14.33 -17.53
C PHE A 306 8.30 14.21 -16.05
N GLU A 307 9.22 15.07 -15.63
CA GLU A 307 9.58 15.23 -14.24
C GLU A 307 8.97 16.51 -13.69
N ILE A 308 8.40 16.43 -12.49
CA ILE A 308 7.96 17.59 -11.73
C ILE A 308 8.43 17.44 -10.29
N PHE A 309 9.17 18.45 -9.82
CA PHE A 309 9.74 18.48 -8.47
C PHE A 309 10.56 17.22 -8.14
N ASN A 310 10.01 16.33 -7.31
CA ASN A 310 10.66 15.12 -6.82
C ASN A 310 9.99 13.85 -7.36
N GLU A 311 9.36 13.93 -8.53
CA GLU A 311 8.54 12.87 -9.09
C GLU A 311 8.71 12.80 -10.61
N ILE A 312 8.93 11.59 -11.11
CA ILE A 312 8.87 11.28 -12.55
C ILE A 312 7.54 10.61 -12.82
N ILE A 313 6.84 11.09 -13.84
CA ILE A 313 5.51 10.63 -14.25
C ILE A 313 5.64 9.98 -15.63
N TYR A 314 4.99 8.83 -15.79
CA TYR A 314 4.77 8.12 -17.03
C TYR A 314 3.28 8.15 -17.36
N ILE A 315 2.93 8.65 -18.55
CA ILE A 315 1.58 8.63 -19.09
C ILE A 315 1.55 7.57 -20.19
N ILE A 316 0.94 6.43 -19.90
CA ILE A 316 0.93 5.26 -20.78
C ILE A 316 -0.43 5.17 -21.47
N THR A 317 -0.44 5.04 -22.79
CA THR A 317 -1.66 4.74 -23.57
C THR A 317 -1.72 3.24 -23.83
N LYS A 318 -2.81 2.60 -23.38
CA LYS A 318 -3.00 1.15 -23.45
C LYS A 318 -3.82 0.68 -24.63
#